data_AF-A0A2J6HG28-F1
#
_entry.id   AF-A0A2J6HG28-F1
#
_cell.length_a   1.000
_cell.length_b   1.000
_cell.length_c   1.000
_cell.angle_alpha   90.00
_cell.angle_beta   90.00
_cell.angle_gamma   90.00
#
_symmetry.space_group_name_H-M   'P 1'
#
loop_
_entity.id
_entity.type
_entity.pdbx_description
1 polymer ?
#
loop_
_entity_poly.entity_id
_entity_poly.type
_entity_poly.pdbx_seq_one_letter_code
_entity_poly.pdbx_strand_id
1 'polypeptide(L)'
;MRTILYFILFLAISSLSHAQIYTIDSYGPTDERYEALLEPNSTISQNDLLNEQILDLVDPSLADSVFSRKKQHHKVGPFGWFIHFFGGLNWRATSMNKEKIVGTVAGYSRSGKELFTEYDIIYDLIFHMPRYQKLMFKQYDAQLEIRRQDKLKKERINYDAPPFVRDTNNIDLDLYKLHCEVTPHEDYLHNLHYVLFPTLPDGTGLKDHPNFMNSHPSVGMFGVLCLDCNHDCHPEMHPYEWMWWLKCTDDDQSFNKEWHIGLFLEGSNRMKKWSTNPRTGAVNIPFAFRIDENAVIEIEHGLHGEFVQDSTFLLPENTFNASAENRMIQIQGNGVEKSIEIRTCNPIENSTIQYWLSDLNYDEANQVISGNLFMFVSVMDVYTVTVRFINE
;
A
#
# COMPACT_ATOMS: atom_id res chain seq x y z
N MET A 1 -36.12 -47.35 -3.72
CA MET A 1 -36.14 -46.51 -2.50
C MET A 1 -34.78 -46.38 -1.81
N ARG A 2 -34.00 -47.46 -1.60
CA ARG A 2 -32.67 -47.36 -0.94
C ARG A 2 -31.67 -46.44 -1.64
N THR A 3 -31.63 -46.42 -2.98
CA THR A 3 -30.67 -45.62 -3.76
C THR A 3 -30.95 -44.12 -3.76
N ILE A 4 -32.22 -43.72 -3.64
CA ILE A 4 -32.63 -42.30 -3.55
C ILE A 4 -32.27 -41.72 -2.18
N LEU A 5 -32.34 -42.54 -1.12
CA LEU A 5 -31.95 -42.13 0.23
C LEU A 5 -30.44 -41.85 0.34
N TYR A 6 -29.59 -42.67 -0.32
CA TYR A 6 -28.14 -42.40 -0.36
C TYR A 6 -27.78 -41.16 -1.17
N PHE A 7 -28.50 -40.85 -2.26
CA PHE A 7 -28.24 -39.65 -3.06
C PHE A 7 -28.65 -38.37 -2.31
N ILE A 8 -29.76 -38.39 -1.58
CA ILE A 8 -30.19 -37.27 -0.72
C ILE A 8 -29.26 -37.12 0.49
N LEU A 9 -28.78 -38.21 1.09
CA LEU A 9 -27.81 -38.16 2.18
C LEU A 9 -26.43 -37.66 1.69
N PHE A 10 -26.01 -38.01 0.47
CA PHE A 10 -24.75 -37.53 -0.11
C PHE A 10 -24.83 -36.04 -0.50
N LEU A 11 -25.98 -35.56 -1.02
CA LEU A 11 -26.25 -34.13 -1.29
C LEU A 11 -26.40 -33.28 0.00
N ALA A 12 -26.91 -33.87 1.08
CA ALA A 12 -27.02 -33.19 2.38
C ALA A 12 -25.70 -33.14 3.16
N ILE A 13 -24.76 -34.05 2.88
CA ILE A 13 -23.43 -34.07 3.54
C ILE A 13 -22.40 -33.22 2.78
N SER A 14 -22.57 -32.98 1.48
CA SER A 14 -21.64 -32.18 0.67
C SER A 14 -21.88 -30.67 0.69
N SER A 15 -22.85 -30.17 1.45
CA SER A 15 -23.19 -28.74 1.53
C SER A 15 -23.11 -28.14 2.95
N LEU A 16 -22.62 -28.90 3.93
CA LEU A 16 -22.22 -28.34 5.23
C LEU A 16 -20.77 -27.87 5.16
N SER A 17 -20.50 -26.88 4.31
CA SER A 17 -19.36 -26.01 4.57
C SER A 17 -19.66 -25.29 5.88
N HIS A 18 -19.13 -25.79 6.98
CA HIS A 18 -19.22 -25.09 8.25
C HIS A 18 -18.64 -23.70 8.00
N ALA A 19 -19.46 -22.67 8.25
CA ALA A 19 -18.98 -21.30 8.15
C ALA A 19 -17.75 -21.18 9.05
N GLN A 20 -16.70 -20.58 8.51
CA GLN A 20 -15.47 -20.39 9.27
C GLN A 20 -15.74 -19.34 10.35
N ILE A 21 -15.53 -19.73 11.61
CA ILE A 21 -15.86 -18.89 12.77
C ILE A 21 -14.59 -18.13 13.18
N TYR A 22 -14.73 -16.81 13.33
CA TYR A 22 -13.77 -15.91 13.92
C TYR A 22 -14.33 -15.39 15.25
N THR A 23 -13.49 -15.32 16.27
CA THR A 23 -13.90 -14.85 17.60
C THR A 23 -13.61 -13.36 17.74
N ILE A 24 -14.51 -12.62 18.38
CA ILE A 24 -14.28 -11.21 18.73
C ILE A 24 -13.18 -11.15 19.81
N ASP A 25 -12.12 -10.39 19.54
CA ASP A 25 -10.93 -10.27 20.38
C ASP A 25 -11.12 -9.23 21.50
N SER A 26 -11.87 -8.16 21.24
CA SER A 26 -12.08 -7.07 22.20
C SER A 26 -13.49 -6.48 22.19
N TYR A 27 -13.86 -5.85 23.31
CA TYR A 27 -15.16 -5.21 23.51
C TYR A 27 -14.93 -3.80 24.06
N GLY A 28 -15.20 -2.79 23.26
CA GLY A 28 -14.99 -1.40 23.64
C GLY A 28 -15.26 -0.43 22.49
N PRO A 29 -15.16 0.89 22.75
CA PRO A 29 -15.34 1.91 21.73
C PRO A 29 -14.42 1.67 20.53
N THR A 30 -14.96 1.83 19.32
CA THR A 30 -14.17 1.72 18.09
C THR A 30 -13.18 2.89 18.01
N ASP A 31 -11.94 2.65 17.57
CA ASP A 31 -10.98 3.73 17.33
C ASP A 31 -11.52 4.67 16.24
N GLU A 32 -11.45 5.98 16.46
CA GLU A 32 -12.03 7.01 15.59
C GLU A 32 -11.63 6.85 14.11
N ARG A 33 -10.46 6.28 13.82
CA ARG A 33 -9.99 6.03 12.45
C ARG A 33 -10.71 4.87 11.78
N TYR A 34 -11.11 3.84 12.55
CA TYR A 34 -11.98 2.77 12.05
C TYR A 34 -13.41 3.27 11.92
N GLU A 35 -13.89 4.09 12.85
CA GLU A 35 -15.22 4.73 12.73
C GLU A 35 -15.32 5.58 11.46
N ALA A 36 -14.24 6.26 11.07
CA ALA A 36 -14.18 7.03 9.82
C ALA A 36 -14.41 6.19 8.55
N LEU A 37 -14.25 4.86 8.60
CA LEU A 37 -14.62 3.97 7.50
C LEU A 37 -16.15 3.84 7.30
N LEU A 38 -16.93 4.29 8.27
CA LEU A 38 -18.39 4.37 8.20
C LEU A 38 -18.87 5.73 7.70
N GLU A 39 -17.97 6.66 7.37
CA GLU A 39 -18.32 7.94 6.75
C GLU A 39 -18.46 7.80 5.22
N PRO A 40 -19.24 8.67 4.54
CA PRO A 40 -19.30 8.71 3.09
C PRO A 40 -17.93 8.99 2.46
N ASN A 41 -17.65 8.41 1.30
CA ASN A 41 -16.37 8.59 0.61
C ASN A 41 -16.05 10.07 0.30
N SER A 42 -17.05 10.87 -0.03
CA SER A 42 -16.93 12.32 -0.22
C SER A 42 -16.49 13.08 1.04
N THR A 43 -16.85 12.59 2.23
CA THR A 43 -16.41 13.20 3.51
C THR A 43 -14.93 12.93 3.73
N ILE A 44 -14.47 11.72 3.39
CA ILE A 44 -13.07 11.33 3.50
C ILE A 44 -12.23 12.06 2.45
N SER A 45 -12.69 12.17 1.20
CA SER A 45 -11.92 12.81 0.11
C SER A 45 -11.68 14.30 0.33
N GLN A 46 -12.59 15.00 1.03
CA GLN A 46 -12.49 16.42 1.33
C GLN A 46 -11.61 16.74 2.54
N ASN A 47 -11.08 15.71 3.23
CA ASN A 47 -10.27 15.87 4.43
C ASN A 47 -9.00 15.01 4.35
N ASP A 48 -7.93 15.60 3.84
CA ASP A 48 -6.64 14.93 3.67
C ASP A 48 -6.12 14.31 4.96
N LEU A 49 -6.25 15.00 6.10
CA LEU A 49 -5.80 14.46 7.39
C LEU A 49 -6.59 13.20 7.78
N LEU A 50 -7.91 13.21 7.58
CA LEU A 50 -8.76 12.05 7.87
C LEU A 50 -8.41 10.88 6.95
N ASN A 51 -8.24 11.14 5.65
CA ASN A 51 -7.85 10.14 4.68
C ASN A 51 -6.47 9.53 5.04
N GLU A 52 -5.47 10.36 5.33
CA GLU A 52 -4.15 9.90 5.81
C GLU A 52 -4.27 9.05 7.08
N GLN A 53 -5.12 9.44 8.03
CA GLN A 53 -5.36 8.69 9.27
C GLN A 53 -5.98 7.31 9.03
N ILE A 54 -6.90 7.21 8.08
CA ILE A 54 -7.51 5.93 7.65
C ILE A 54 -6.46 5.04 6.97
N LEU A 55 -5.74 5.58 5.99
CA LEU A 55 -4.71 4.83 5.25
C LEU A 55 -3.58 4.35 6.16
N ASP A 56 -3.34 5.03 7.27
CA ASP A 56 -2.35 4.64 8.25
C ASP A 56 -2.70 3.41 9.11
N LEU A 57 -3.98 3.02 9.15
CA LEU A 57 -4.39 1.77 9.78
C LEU A 57 -3.80 0.55 9.07
N VAL A 58 -3.47 0.68 7.78
CA VAL A 58 -2.76 -0.35 7.00
C VAL A 58 -1.33 -0.48 7.51
N ASP A 59 -0.92 -1.71 7.78
CA ASP A 59 0.39 -2.13 8.27
C ASP A 59 0.98 -3.20 7.32
N PRO A 60 1.86 -2.78 6.39
CA PRO A 60 2.51 -3.68 5.47
C PRO A 60 3.74 -4.33 6.10
N SER A 61 4.04 -5.54 5.66
CA SER A 61 5.22 -6.30 6.06
C SER A 61 5.78 -7.09 4.89
N LEU A 62 7.08 -7.38 4.96
CA LEU A 62 7.83 -8.14 3.97
C LEU A 62 8.70 -9.18 4.67
N ALA A 63 8.70 -10.41 4.17
CA ALA A 63 9.44 -11.52 4.77
C ALA A 63 10.90 -11.56 4.32
N ASP A 64 11.14 -11.30 3.04
CA ASP A 64 12.39 -11.68 2.37
C ASP A 64 13.13 -10.50 1.73
N SER A 65 12.54 -9.32 1.78
CA SER A 65 13.12 -8.13 1.20
C SER A 65 14.00 -7.40 2.21
N VAL A 66 15.29 -7.74 2.20
CA VAL A 66 16.28 -7.24 3.16
C VAL A 66 17.07 -6.09 2.57
N PHE A 67 17.15 -5.02 3.35
CA PHE A 67 17.96 -3.85 3.08
C PHE A 67 19.28 -3.91 3.85
N SER A 68 20.41 -4.12 3.16
CA SER A 68 21.68 -4.47 3.83
C SER A 68 22.78 -3.42 3.75
N ARG A 69 22.59 -2.31 3.02
CA ARG A 69 23.65 -1.32 2.78
C ARG A 69 23.14 0.09 2.95
N LYS A 70 23.86 0.91 3.73
CA LYS A 70 23.50 2.33 3.90
C LYS A 70 23.66 3.19 2.64
N LYS A 71 24.45 2.74 1.65
CA LYS A 71 24.72 3.49 0.43
C LYS A 71 24.60 2.61 -0.80
N GLN A 72 24.00 3.15 -1.86
CA GLN A 72 23.97 2.54 -3.18
C GLN A 72 24.48 3.50 -4.23
N HIS A 73 25.40 3.02 -5.06
CA HIS A 73 26.04 3.81 -6.09
C HIS A 73 25.29 3.63 -7.42
N HIS A 74 25.05 4.74 -8.12
CA HIS A 74 24.52 4.70 -9.50
C HIS A 74 25.38 3.80 -10.40
N LYS A 75 24.82 3.08 -11.37
CA LYS A 75 25.65 2.32 -12.33
C LYS A 75 25.84 3.14 -13.60
N VAL A 76 26.94 3.90 -13.66
CA VAL A 76 27.42 4.48 -14.92
C VAL A 76 28.53 3.56 -15.43
N GLY A 77 28.55 3.24 -16.73
CA GLY A 77 29.47 2.26 -17.35
C GLY A 77 30.97 2.51 -17.13
N PRO A 78 31.89 1.77 -17.77
CA PRO A 78 33.32 1.76 -17.42
C PRO A 78 34.04 3.12 -17.48
N PHE A 79 33.57 4.08 -18.28
CA PHE A 79 34.06 5.48 -18.27
C PHE A 79 33.58 6.32 -17.07
N GLY A 80 32.60 5.82 -16.32
CA GLY A 80 31.99 6.43 -15.14
C GLY A 80 32.66 6.10 -13.81
N TRP A 81 33.70 5.25 -13.79
CA TRP A 81 34.42 4.92 -12.55
C TRP A 81 35.13 6.14 -11.93
N PHE A 82 35.70 7.02 -12.77
CA PHE A 82 36.28 8.30 -12.32
C PHE A 82 35.22 9.28 -11.79
N ILE A 83 34.02 9.31 -12.37
CA ILE A 83 32.90 10.13 -11.88
C ILE A 83 32.32 9.53 -10.59
N HIS A 84 32.37 8.21 -10.41
CA HIS A 84 31.97 7.53 -9.18
C HIS A 84 32.89 7.83 -7.99
N PHE A 85 34.19 7.73 -8.23
CA PHE A 85 35.18 7.88 -7.15
C PHE A 85 35.29 9.32 -6.65
N PHE A 86 35.02 10.33 -7.50
CA PHE A 86 35.17 11.75 -7.18
C PHE A 86 33.86 12.56 -7.19
N GLY A 87 32.80 12.09 -7.84
CA GLY A 87 31.52 12.77 -7.98
C GLY A 87 30.42 12.29 -7.03
N GLY A 88 30.63 11.17 -6.33
CA GLY A 88 29.80 10.76 -5.19
C GLY A 88 28.31 10.54 -5.50
N LEU A 89 27.95 10.16 -6.73
CA LEU A 89 26.57 9.84 -7.12
C LEU A 89 26.11 8.55 -6.40
N ASN A 90 25.24 8.70 -5.41
CA ASN A 90 24.68 7.59 -4.64
C ASN A 90 23.34 7.95 -4.03
N TRP A 91 22.58 6.92 -3.66
CA TRP A 91 21.55 7.00 -2.66
C TRP A 91 22.13 6.70 -1.29
N ARG A 92 21.60 7.37 -0.27
CA ARG A 92 21.99 7.14 1.13
C ARG A 92 20.75 6.89 1.96
N ALA A 93 20.61 5.69 2.48
CA ALA A 93 19.51 5.42 3.38
C ALA A 93 19.69 6.17 4.69
N THR A 94 18.58 6.75 5.15
CA THR A 94 18.50 7.49 6.40
C THR A 94 18.05 6.58 7.54
N SER A 95 17.34 5.50 7.21
CA SER A 95 17.02 4.37 8.08
C SER A 95 17.58 3.08 7.49
N MET A 96 18.02 2.14 8.32
CA MET A 96 18.34 0.77 7.87
C MET A 96 17.12 -0.15 7.91
N ASN A 97 15.97 0.39 8.32
CA ASN A 97 14.69 -0.29 8.24
C ASN A 97 13.90 0.32 7.08
N LYS A 98 12.97 -0.46 6.56
CA LYS A 98 11.93 0.08 5.69
C LYS A 98 10.93 0.83 6.53
N GLU A 99 10.40 1.90 5.94
CA GLU A 99 9.52 2.82 6.62
C GLU A 99 8.17 2.82 5.92
N LYS A 100 7.11 2.80 6.72
CA LYS A 100 5.77 3.12 6.28
C LYS A 100 5.61 4.63 6.22
N ILE A 101 5.01 5.12 5.14
CA ILE A 101 4.59 6.52 5.00
C ILE A 101 3.17 6.58 4.45
N VAL A 102 2.45 7.64 4.80
CA VAL A 102 1.15 7.97 4.22
C VAL A 102 1.12 9.48 4.02
N GLY A 103 0.72 9.93 2.84
CA GLY A 103 0.63 11.35 2.52
C GLY A 103 -0.25 11.64 1.31
N THR A 104 -0.60 12.91 1.14
CA THR A 104 -1.35 13.42 -0.01
C THR A 104 -0.42 13.68 -1.19
N VAL A 105 -0.82 13.25 -2.39
CA VAL A 105 -0.06 13.49 -3.61
C VAL A 105 -0.13 14.97 -4.01
N ALA A 106 0.99 15.68 -3.89
CA ALA A 106 1.16 17.06 -4.36
C ALA A 106 1.67 17.13 -5.81
N GLY A 107 2.37 16.09 -6.26
CA GLY A 107 2.91 15.98 -7.61
C GLY A 107 2.91 14.55 -8.09
N TYR A 108 2.63 14.35 -9.37
CA TYR A 108 2.70 13.06 -10.03
C TYR A 108 3.36 13.21 -11.39
N SER A 109 4.36 12.38 -11.66
CA SER A 109 5.03 12.38 -12.96
C SER A 109 5.52 10.98 -13.32
N ARG A 110 5.92 10.85 -14.59
CA ARG A 110 6.44 9.61 -15.15
C ARG A 110 7.42 9.92 -16.26
N SER A 111 8.33 9.01 -16.54
CA SER A 111 9.29 9.18 -17.63
C SER A 111 8.58 9.39 -18.98
N GLY A 112 8.85 10.53 -19.64
CA GLY A 112 8.17 10.92 -20.89
C GLY A 112 8.63 10.17 -22.15
N LYS A 113 9.74 9.44 -22.08
CA LYS A 113 10.31 8.52 -23.09
C LYS A 113 11.23 7.53 -22.36
N GLU A 114 11.51 6.36 -22.93
CA GLU A 114 12.62 5.45 -22.57
C GLU A 114 14.01 6.11 -22.79
N LEU A 115 14.18 7.37 -22.37
CA LEU A 115 15.41 8.14 -22.58
C LEU A 115 16.59 7.57 -21.75
N PHE A 116 16.25 6.77 -20.75
CA PHE A 116 17.10 5.77 -20.14
C PHE A 116 16.26 4.48 -20.14
N THR A 117 16.87 3.31 -20.16
CA THR A 117 16.22 1.98 -20.23
C THR A 117 15.32 1.63 -19.02
N GLU A 118 14.74 2.62 -18.36
CA GLU A 118 14.00 2.52 -17.10
C GLU A 118 12.82 3.52 -17.14
N TYR A 119 11.63 3.03 -16.78
CA TYR A 119 10.39 3.81 -16.77
C TYR A 119 9.97 4.13 -15.34
N ASP A 120 10.40 5.29 -14.85
CA ASP A 120 10.18 5.71 -13.47
C ASP A 120 8.78 6.31 -13.28
N ILE A 121 8.14 5.94 -12.18
CA ILE A 121 6.86 6.48 -11.70
C ILE A 121 7.14 7.26 -10.43
N ILE A 122 6.67 8.50 -10.39
CA ILE A 122 7.03 9.45 -9.36
C ILE A 122 5.78 10.01 -8.70
N TYR A 123 5.80 9.99 -7.36
CA TYR A 123 4.85 10.67 -6.50
C TYR A 123 5.61 11.61 -5.56
N ASP A 124 5.26 12.89 -5.56
CA ASP A 124 5.69 13.82 -4.53
C ASP A 124 4.61 13.90 -3.46
N LEU A 125 4.92 13.45 -2.25
CA LEU A 125 3.98 13.42 -1.13
C LEU A 125 4.20 14.61 -0.18
N ILE A 126 3.10 15.19 0.28
CA ILE A 126 3.03 16.10 1.44
C ILE A 126 2.32 15.39 2.60
N PHE A 127 2.51 15.88 3.83
CA PHE A 127 2.09 15.16 5.02
C PHE A 127 1.30 16.04 5.97
N HIS A 128 0.05 15.67 6.25
CA HIS A 128 -0.80 16.35 7.23
C HIS A 128 -0.63 15.76 8.63
N MET A 129 -0.28 14.48 8.72
CA MET A 129 -0.02 13.81 9.99
C MET A 129 1.30 14.26 10.66
N PRO A 130 1.29 14.67 11.95
CA PRO A 130 2.47 15.16 12.64
C PRO A 130 3.67 14.20 12.69
N ARG A 131 3.43 12.88 12.72
CA ARG A 131 4.55 11.92 12.77
C ARG A 131 5.33 11.85 11.45
N TYR A 132 4.66 12.00 10.31
CA TYR A 132 5.28 11.97 9.00
C TYR A 132 5.94 13.32 8.68
N GLN A 133 5.36 14.44 9.13
CA GLN A 133 6.04 15.74 9.13
C GLN A 133 7.38 15.69 9.90
N LYS A 134 7.38 15.12 11.11
CA LYS A 134 8.60 14.93 11.91
C LYS A 134 9.61 14.02 11.22
N LEU A 135 9.15 13.00 10.49
CA LEU A 135 10.03 12.15 9.69
C LEU A 135 10.72 12.96 8.58
N MET A 136 9.97 13.82 7.87
CA MET A 136 10.53 14.69 6.85
C MET A 136 11.50 15.73 7.39
N PHE A 137 11.23 16.31 8.56
CA PHE A 137 12.18 17.21 9.22
C PHE A 137 13.52 16.53 9.44
N LYS A 138 13.53 15.27 9.90
CA LYS A 138 14.76 14.50 10.05
C LYS A 138 15.48 14.25 8.71
N GLN A 139 14.74 14.04 7.62
CA GLN A 139 15.36 13.88 6.29
C GLN A 139 16.05 15.16 5.83
N TYR A 140 15.39 16.33 5.98
CA TYR A 140 16.00 17.61 5.64
C TYR A 140 17.16 17.99 6.57
N ASP A 141 17.11 17.61 7.86
CA ASP A 141 18.26 17.73 8.76
C ASP A 141 19.44 16.88 8.27
N ALA A 142 19.19 15.64 7.84
CA ALA A 142 20.23 14.78 7.28
C ALA A 142 20.79 15.34 5.96
N GLN A 143 19.96 15.95 5.10
CA GLN A 143 20.42 16.66 3.91
C GLN A 143 21.30 17.87 4.29
N LEU A 144 20.89 18.65 5.29
CA LEU A 144 21.64 19.80 5.81
C LEU A 144 23.00 19.40 6.40
N GLU A 145 23.13 18.23 6.99
CA GLU A 145 24.43 17.72 7.46
C GLU A 145 25.38 17.42 6.30
N ILE A 146 24.86 16.95 5.16
CA ILE A 146 25.66 16.59 3.99
C ILE A 146 26.04 17.84 3.16
N ARG A 147 25.14 18.83 3.08
CA ARG A 147 25.34 20.08 2.32
C ARG A 147 25.69 19.90 0.84
N ARG A 148 25.15 18.87 0.20
CA ARG A 148 25.41 18.61 -1.22
C ARG A 148 24.60 19.57 -2.09
N GLN A 149 25.23 20.10 -3.12
CA GLN A 149 24.61 20.95 -4.13
C GLN A 149 24.51 20.21 -5.46
N ASP A 150 23.35 20.29 -6.11
CA ASP A 150 23.22 19.82 -7.49
C ASP A 150 24.05 20.73 -8.41
N LYS A 151 24.89 20.12 -9.26
CA LYS A 151 25.72 20.83 -10.23
C LYS A 151 24.92 21.39 -11.40
N LEU A 152 23.74 20.83 -11.66
CA LEU A 152 22.88 21.23 -12.78
C LEU A 152 21.93 22.38 -12.41
N LYS A 153 21.63 22.58 -11.12
CA LYS A 153 20.81 23.70 -10.68
C LYS A 153 21.58 25.01 -10.82
N LYS A 154 20.95 25.99 -11.48
CA LYS A 154 21.51 27.35 -11.64
C LYS A 154 21.56 28.10 -10.31
N GLU A 155 20.62 27.80 -9.42
CA GLU A 155 20.52 28.39 -8.09
C GLU A 155 20.95 27.37 -7.03
N ARG A 156 21.78 27.82 -6.09
CA ARG A 156 22.24 26.98 -4.98
C ARG A 156 21.17 26.92 -3.90
N ILE A 157 21.09 25.77 -3.23
CA ILE A 157 20.24 25.59 -2.06
C ILE A 157 20.69 26.54 -0.96
N ASN A 158 19.74 27.32 -0.44
CA ASN A 158 19.94 28.15 0.73
C ASN A 158 19.61 27.35 2.00
N TYR A 159 20.65 26.90 2.70
CA TYR A 159 20.52 26.14 3.94
C TYR A 159 20.14 26.98 5.17
N ASP A 160 20.09 28.31 5.04
CA ASP A 160 19.65 29.23 6.10
C ASP A 160 18.18 29.64 5.94
N ALA A 161 17.43 28.94 5.08
CA ALA A 161 16.02 29.17 4.80
C ALA A 161 15.22 27.85 4.93
N PRO A 162 13.87 27.91 4.97
CA PRO A 162 13.03 26.72 4.80
C PRO A 162 13.43 25.89 3.56
N PRO A 163 13.37 24.55 3.62
CA PRO A 163 12.87 23.70 4.72
C PRO A 163 13.89 23.38 5.83
N PHE A 164 15.08 24.00 5.81
CA PHE A 164 16.16 23.73 6.78
C PHE A 164 16.03 24.57 8.06
N VAL A 165 15.45 25.76 7.95
CA VAL A 165 15.04 26.59 9.09
C VAL A 165 13.52 26.53 9.18
N ARG A 166 13.00 25.98 10.28
CA ARG A 166 11.57 25.65 10.43
C ARG A 166 10.88 26.63 11.36
N ASP A 167 9.73 27.16 10.92
CA ASP A 167 8.74 27.72 11.82
C ASP A 167 7.75 26.62 12.22
N THR A 168 7.93 26.06 13.41
CA THR A 168 7.06 24.97 13.90
C THR A 168 5.63 25.43 14.21
N ASN A 169 5.36 26.74 14.24
CA ASN A 169 4.02 27.27 14.48
C ASN A 169 3.25 27.53 13.18
N ASN A 170 3.95 27.65 12.05
CA ASN A 170 3.36 27.90 10.74
C ASN A 170 4.11 27.12 9.66
N ILE A 171 3.92 25.81 9.67
CA ILE A 171 4.59 24.89 8.74
C ILE A 171 3.90 24.99 7.37
N ASP A 172 4.65 25.47 6.38
CA ASP A 172 4.27 25.34 4.97
C ASP A 172 4.60 23.91 4.49
N LEU A 173 3.58 23.08 4.31
CA LEU A 173 3.73 21.66 3.95
C LEU A 173 4.35 21.47 2.57
N ASP A 174 4.18 22.43 1.65
CA ASP A 174 4.72 22.35 0.29
C ASP A 174 6.26 22.37 0.26
N LEU A 175 6.89 22.81 1.34
CA LEU A 175 8.34 22.83 1.48
C LEU A 175 8.91 21.49 1.97
N TYR A 176 8.07 20.57 2.45
CA TYR A 176 8.49 19.31 3.07
C TYR A 176 8.01 18.08 2.30
N LYS A 177 8.33 18.05 1.00
CA LYS A 177 7.93 16.97 0.09
C LYS A 177 8.83 15.76 0.22
N LEU A 178 8.25 14.57 0.10
CA LEU A 178 8.99 13.33 -0.11
C LEU A 178 8.82 12.89 -1.56
N HIS A 179 9.93 12.78 -2.27
CA HIS A 179 9.95 12.18 -3.59
C HIS A 179 9.83 10.67 -3.45
N CYS A 180 8.88 10.03 -4.10
CA CYS A 180 8.71 8.58 -4.06
C CYS A 180 8.82 8.04 -5.49
N GLU A 181 9.77 7.14 -5.71
CA GLU A 181 10.07 6.58 -7.03
C GLU A 181 10.01 5.05 -6.98
N VAL A 182 9.40 4.48 -8.03
CA VAL A 182 9.55 3.07 -8.38
C VAL A 182 9.72 2.96 -9.88
N THR A 183 10.53 2.00 -10.32
CA THR A 183 10.58 1.59 -11.74
C THR A 183 9.87 0.24 -11.86
N PRO A 184 8.62 0.17 -12.36
CA PRO A 184 7.99 -1.12 -12.62
C PRO A 184 8.75 -1.89 -13.73
N HIS A 185 8.70 -3.22 -13.69
CA HIS A 185 9.26 -4.03 -14.78
C HIS A 185 8.50 -3.76 -16.09
N GLU A 186 9.22 -3.65 -17.20
CA GLU A 186 8.67 -3.26 -18.52
C GLU A 186 7.49 -4.15 -18.95
N ASP A 187 7.61 -5.46 -18.72
CA ASP A 187 6.58 -6.46 -19.05
C ASP A 187 5.22 -6.21 -18.38
N TYR A 188 5.19 -5.46 -17.27
CA TYR A 188 3.97 -5.19 -16.50
C TYR A 188 3.44 -3.77 -16.68
N LEU A 189 4.17 -2.85 -17.33
CA LEU A 189 3.78 -1.45 -17.45
C LEU A 189 2.36 -1.31 -18.01
N HIS A 190 2.06 -1.96 -19.14
CA HIS A 190 0.77 -1.85 -19.80
C HIS A 190 -0.37 -2.39 -18.92
N ASN A 191 -0.16 -3.53 -18.26
CA ASN A 191 -1.18 -4.13 -17.40
C ASN A 191 -1.43 -3.29 -16.15
N LEU A 192 -0.37 -2.82 -15.50
CA LEU A 192 -0.44 -1.93 -14.33
C LEU A 192 -1.24 -0.65 -14.62
N HIS A 193 -1.10 -0.11 -15.84
CA HIS A 193 -1.85 1.06 -16.28
C HIS A 193 -3.36 0.90 -16.15
N TYR A 194 -3.88 -0.30 -16.40
CA TYR A 194 -5.32 -0.53 -16.45
C TYR A 194 -5.87 -1.07 -15.13
N VAL A 195 -5.07 -1.84 -14.39
CA VAL A 195 -5.56 -2.53 -13.20
C VAL A 195 -5.23 -1.79 -11.90
N LEU A 196 -4.25 -0.88 -11.90
CA LEU A 196 -3.80 -0.27 -10.66
C LEU A 196 -3.57 1.26 -10.76
N PHE A 197 -2.51 1.72 -11.41
CA PHE A 197 -2.14 3.14 -11.43
C PHE A 197 -1.54 3.55 -12.77
N PRO A 198 -1.55 4.84 -13.13
CA PRO A 198 -1.11 5.25 -14.44
C PRO A 198 0.40 4.99 -14.66
N THR A 199 0.75 4.27 -15.73
CA THR A 199 2.16 3.94 -16.05
C THR A 199 2.53 4.22 -17.51
N LEU A 200 1.60 4.67 -18.37
CA LEU A 200 1.91 4.92 -19.78
C LEU A 200 2.23 6.39 -20.06
N PRO A 201 3.18 6.72 -20.96
CA PRO A 201 3.57 8.11 -21.24
C PRO A 201 2.42 8.98 -21.77
N ASP A 202 1.52 8.38 -22.56
CA ASP A 202 0.29 8.97 -23.10
C ASP A 202 -0.95 8.65 -22.24
N GLY A 203 -0.75 7.97 -21.12
CA GLY A 203 -1.81 7.59 -20.19
C GLY A 203 -2.41 8.78 -19.45
N THR A 204 -3.63 8.60 -18.95
CA THR A 204 -4.35 9.58 -18.14
C THR A 204 -3.58 10.00 -16.88
N GLY A 205 -3.77 11.24 -16.42
CA GLY A 205 -3.29 11.66 -15.09
C GLY A 205 -4.11 11.02 -13.98
N LEU A 206 -3.73 11.22 -12.71
CA LEU A 206 -4.44 10.62 -11.56
C LEU A 206 -5.94 10.97 -11.54
N LYS A 207 -6.28 12.23 -11.85
CA LYS A 207 -7.68 12.69 -11.91
C LYS A 207 -8.55 11.91 -12.89
N ASP A 208 -7.98 11.47 -14.02
CA ASP A 208 -8.72 10.80 -15.08
C ASP A 208 -8.52 9.28 -15.05
N HIS A 209 -7.77 8.76 -14.07
CA HIS A 209 -7.53 7.34 -13.90
C HIS A 209 -8.66 6.70 -13.07
N PRO A 210 -9.28 5.59 -13.53
CA PRO A 210 -10.50 5.03 -12.92
C PRO A 210 -10.33 4.57 -11.46
N ASN A 211 -9.12 4.26 -11.04
CA ASN A 211 -8.82 3.83 -9.67
C ASN A 211 -8.49 4.98 -8.71
N PHE A 212 -8.32 6.21 -9.22
CA PHE A 212 -8.03 7.39 -8.39
C PHE A 212 -9.16 8.41 -8.50
N MET A 213 -9.45 8.87 -9.72
CA MET A 213 -10.47 9.89 -10.01
C MET A 213 -10.31 11.17 -9.17
N ASN A 214 -9.08 11.46 -8.73
CA ASN A 214 -8.69 12.59 -7.90
C ASN A 214 -7.30 13.05 -8.33
N SER A 215 -7.06 14.37 -8.40
CA SER A 215 -5.73 14.92 -8.74
C SER A 215 -4.74 14.84 -7.59
N HIS A 216 -5.22 14.79 -6.35
CA HIS A 216 -4.43 14.79 -5.11
C HIS A 216 -4.91 13.69 -4.16
N PRO A 217 -4.93 12.40 -4.58
CA PRO A 217 -5.32 11.33 -3.68
C PRO A 217 -4.30 11.22 -2.54
N SER A 218 -4.74 10.74 -1.38
CA SER A 218 -3.82 10.24 -0.36
C SER A 218 -3.40 8.82 -0.70
N VAL A 219 -2.13 8.50 -0.48
CA VAL A 219 -1.54 7.19 -0.74
C VAL A 219 -0.64 6.78 0.41
N GLY A 220 -0.60 5.48 0.68
CA GLY A 220 0.36 4.87 1.58
C GLY A 220 1.42 4.11 0.79
N MET A 221 2.65 4.13 1.30
CA MET A 221 3.79 3.44 0.70
C MET A 221 4.67 2.81 1.78
N PHE A 222 5.35 1.72 1.42
CA PHE A 222 6.34 1.07 2.28
C PHE A 222 7.60 0.78 1.49
N GLY A 223 8.75 1.25 1.98
CA GLY A 223 9.97 1.17 1.21
C GLY A 223 11.21 1.69 1.93
N VAL A 224 12.28 1.87 1.17
CA VAL A 224 13.56 2.38 1.67
C VAL A 224 13.54 3.90 1.69
N LEU A 225 13.58 4.49 2.88
CA LEU A 225 13.72 5.93 3.05
C LEU A 225 15.19 6.36 2.94
N CYS A 226 15.46 7.33 2.07
CA CYS A 226 16.80 7.70 1.68
C CYS A 226 16.93 9.16 1.24
N LEU A 227 18.16 9.53 0.88
CA LEU A 227 18.50 10.78 0.21
C LEU A 227 19.09 10.48 -1.16
N ASP A 228 18.55 11.11 -2.20
CA ASP A 228 19.12 11.05 -3.54
C ASP A 228 20.34 11.98 -3.65
N CYS A 229 21.49 11.46 -3.26
CA CYS A 229 22.75 12.16 -3.40
C CYS A 229 23.34 12.03 -4.82
N ASN A 230 22.57 11.70 -5.85
CA ASN A 230 22.99 11.95 -7.22
C ASN A 230 22.95 13.46 -7.52
N HIS A 231 21.93 14.15 -7.01
CA HIS A 231 21.74 15.58 -7.16
C HIS A 231 22.19 16.32 -5.90
N ASP A 232 21.22 16.74 -5.09
CA ASP A 232 21.36 17.59 -3.91
C ASP A 232 21.06 16.86 -2.59
N CYS A 233 20.99 15.51 -2.61
CA CYS A 233 20.58 14.70 -1.46
C CYS A 233 19.17 15.03 -0.97
N HIS A 234 18.22 15.31 -1.88
CA HIS A 234 16.84 15.54 -1.46
C HIS A 234 16.21 14.25 -0.87
N PRO A 235 15.25 14.39 0.06
CA PRO A 235 14.53 13.25 0.62
C PRO A 235 13.80 12.43 -0.44
N GLU A 236 13.98 11.11 -0.40
CA GLU A 236 13.39 10.17 -1.35
C GLU A 236 12.99 8.85 -0.67
N MET A 237 11.91 8.21 -1.12
CA MET A 237 11.62 6.79 -0.89
C MET A 237 11.81 6.02 -2.20
N HIS A 238 12.81 5.13 -2.26
CA HIS A 238 13.12 4.37 -3.47
C HIS A 238 13.95 3.11 -3.15
N PRO A 239 13.49 1.90 -3.56
CA PRO A 239 12.14 1.64 -4.04
C PRO A 239 11.12 1.71 -2.90
N TYR A 240 9.88 2.03 -3.25
CA TYR A 240 8.74 1.52 -2.51
C TYR A 240 8.29 0.18 -3.10
N GLU A 241 7.82 -0.69 -2.22
CA GLU A 241 7.53 -2.10 -2.51
C GLU A 241 6.07 -2.42 -2.26
N TRP A 242 5.44 -1.80 -1.25
CA TRP A 242 3.98 -1.74 -1.15
C TRP A 242 3.47 -0.34 -1.48
N MET A 243 2.33 -0.27 -2.16
CA MET A 243 1.51 0.93 -2.30
C MET A 243 0.06 0.58 -2.04
N TRP A 244 -0.66 1.47 -1.36
CA TRP A 244 -2.11 1.32 -1.17
C TRP A 244 -2.80 2.68 -1.13
N TRP A 245 -4.09 2.69 -1.45
CA TRP A 245 -4.96 3.84 -1.23
C TRP A 245 -6.41 3.38 -1.13
N LEU A 246 -7.23 4.27 -0.58
CA LEU A 246 -8.67 4.17 -0.55
C LEU A 246 -9.21 5.06 -1.65
N LYS A 247 -10.03 4.49 -2.54
CA LYS A 247 -10.67 5.24 -3.61
C LYS A 247 -11.81 6.06 -3.04
N CYS A 248 -11.60 7.37 -3.00
CA CYS A 248 -12.62 8.34 -2.58
C CYS A 248 -12.62 9.53 -3.53
N THR A 249 -13.81 9.94 -3.95
CA THR A 249 -14.02 11.16 -4.74
C THR A 249 -15.07 12.03 -4.09
N ASP A 250 -15.00 13.34 -4.36
CA ASP A 250 -15.89 14.33 -3.73
C ASP A 250 -17.37 14.12 -4.08
N ASP A 251 -17.65 13.45 -5.20
CA ASP A 251 -19.00 13.16 -5.67
C ASP A 251 -19.52 11.78 -5.21
N ASP A 252 -18.68 10.93 -4.60
CA ASP A 252 -19.06 9.60 -4.14
C ASP A 252 -19.70 9.64 -2.74
N GLN A 253 -21.03 9.50 -2.69
CA GLN A 253 -21.81 9.45 -1.45
C GLN A 253 -21.90 8.04 -0.85
N SER A 254 -21.23 7.06 -1.45
CA SER A 254 -21.24 5.69 -0.97
C SER A 254 -20.55 5.54 0.38
N PHE A 255 -21.07 4.61 1.18
CA PHE A 255 -20.43 4.12 2.41
C PHE A 255 -19.48 2.96 2.14
N ASN A 256 -19.52 2.37 0.94
CA ASN A 256 -18.65 1.25 0.56
C ASN A 256 -17.20 1.72 0.43
N LYS A 257 -16.27 0.89 0.86
CA LYS A 257 -14.83 1.21 0.86
C LYS A 257 -14.08 0.35 -0.12
N GLU A 258 -13.55 0.96 -1.17
CA GLU A 258 -12.74 0.31 -2.21
C GLU A 258 -11.26 0.62 -1.99
N TRP A 259 -10.50 -0.39 -1.59
CA TRP A 259 -9.06 -0.33 -1.39
C TRP A 259 -8.34 -0.88 -2.61
N HIS A 260 -7.32 -0.17 -3.07
CA HIS A 260 -6.39 -0.66 -4.08
C HIS A 260 -5.02 -0.87 -3.45
N ILE A 261 -4.41 -2.01 -3.73
CA ILE A 261 -3.17 -2.43 -3.09
C ILE A 261 -2.27 -3.09 -4.14
N GLY A 262 -0.98 -2.77 -4.11
CA GLY A 262 0.02 -3.41 -4.95
C GLY A 262 1.31 -3.75 -4.20
N LEU A 263 1.83 -4.94 -4.46
CA LEU A 263 3.19 -5.37 -4.13
C LEU A 263 4.02 -5.36 -5.41
N PHE A 264 5.16 -4.67 -5.40
CA PHE A 264 6.01 -4.46 -6.57
C PHE A 264 7.44 -4.87 -6.34
N LEU A 265 8.07 -5.23 -7.45
CA LEU A 265 9.51 -5.27 -7.57
C LEU A 265 10.07 -4.00 -8.20
N GLU A 266 11.27 -3.66 -7.72
CA GLU A 266 12.09 -2.65 -8.36
C GLU A 266 12.73 -3.23 -9.63
N GLY A 267 12.31 -2.74 -10.79
CA GLY A 267 12.79 -3.11 -12.12
C GLY A 267 14.16 -2.50 -12.45
N SER A 268 14.49 -1.38 -11.84
CA SER A 268 15.73 -0.64 -12.07
C SER A 268 16.96 -1.49 -11.75
N ASN A 269 17.90 -1.50 -12.70
CA ASN A 269 19.19 -2.14 -12.48
C ASN A 269 20.07 -1.38 -11.46
N ARG A 270 19.69 -0.15 -11.11
CA ARG A 270 20.37 0.73 -10.16
C ARG A 270 20.19 0.25 -8.72
N MET A 271 19.03 -0.35 -8.40
CA MET A 271 18.66 -0.68 -7.02
C MET A 271 18.81 -2.16 -6.64
N LYS A 272 18.99 -3.08 -7.61
CA LYS A 272 19.11 -4.54 -7.38
C LYS A 272 20.16 -5.00 -6.35
N LYS A 273 21.17 -4.17 -6.06
CA LYS A 273 22.21 -4.50 -5.05
C LYS A 273 21.91 -3.92 -3.66
N TRP A 274 20.84 -3.15 -3.54
CA TRP A 274 20.56 -2.31 -2.39
C TRP A 274 19.46 -2.89 -1.52
N SER A 275 18.30 -3.17 -2.13
CA SER A 275 17.21 -3.96 -1.57
C SER A 275 17.07 -5.24 -2.38
N THR A 276 16.87 -6.37 -1.71
CA THR A 276 16.43 -7.60 -2.39
C THR A 276 14.96 -7.45 -2.73
N ASN A 277 14.58 -7.70 -3.97
CA ASN A 277 13.19 -7.64 -4.41
C ASN A 277 12.26 -8.55 -3.58
N PRO A 278 11.13 -8.04 -3.04
CA PRO A 278 10.22 -8.83 -2.22
C PRO A 278 9.49 -9.90 -3.03
N ARG A 279 9.50 -11.14 -2.55
CA ARG A 279 8.60 -12.18 -3.09
C ARG A 279 7.41 -12.42 -2.19
N THR A 280 7.59 -12.19 -0.89
CA THR A 280 6.60 -12.53 0.11
C THR A 280 6.30 -11.33 1.00
N GLY A 281 5.02 -10.99 1.10
CA GLY A 281 4.55 -9.90 1.96
C GLY A 281 3.18 -10.18 2.55
N ALA A 282 2.86 -9.43 3.59
CA ALA A 282 1.53 -9.40 4.17
C ALA A 282 1.12 -7.96 4.45
N VAL A 283 -0.17 -7.69 4.35
CA VAL A 283 -0.76 -6.38 4.60
C VAL A 283 -2.14 -6.55 5.24
N ASN A 284 -2.47 -5.75 6.25
CA ASN A 284 -3.83 -5.67 6.76
C ASN A 284 -4.61 -4.54 6.09
N ILE A 285 -5.89 -4.80 5.88
CA ILE A 285 -6.82 -3.88 5.29
C ILE A 285 -7.92 -3.64 6.33
N PRO A 286 -8.01 -2.43 6.89
CA PRO A 286 -8.96 -2.15 7.96
C PRO A 286 -10.40 -2.10 7.43
N PHE A 287 -11.34 -2.54 8.25
CA PHE A 287 -12.76 -2.45 7.95
C PHE A 287 -13.59 -2.10 9.19
N ALA A 288 -14.78 -1.55 8.94
CA ALA A 288 -15.83 -1.38 9.92
C ALA A 288 -17.19 -1.67 9.28
N PHE A 289 -18.05 -2.38 9.99
CA PHE A 289 -19.38 -2.78 9.57
C PHE A 289 -20.39 -2.52 10.69
N ARG A 290 -21.58 -2.05 10.33
CA ARG A 290 -22.70 -1.98 11.29
C ARG A 290 -23.31 -3.37 11.46
N ILE A 291 -23.77 -3.68 12.67
CA ILE A 291 -24.32 -5.01 12.98
C ILE A 291 -25.61 -5.33 12.21
N ASP A 292 -26.43 -4.31 11.95
CA ASP A 292 -27.75 -4.42 11.34
C ASP A 292 -27.76 -4.44 9.81
N GLU A 293 -26.65 -4.09 9.17
CA GLU A 293 -26.48 -4.10 7.70
C GLU A 293 -26.01 -5.46 7.18
N ASN A 294 -26.14 -5.78 5.90
CA ASN A 294 -25.42 -6.93 5.36
C ASN A 294 -23.95 -6.54 5.12
N ALA A 295 -23.03 -7.45 5.45
CA ALA A 295 -21.60 -7.22 5.28
C ALA A 295 -21.05 -8.14 4.17
N VAL A 296 -20.50 -7.53 3.12
CA VAL A 296 -19.84 -8.24 2.03
C VAL A 296 -18.41 -7.71 1.89
N ILE A 297 -17.47 -8.63 1.73
CA ILE A 297 -16.10 -8.33 1.33
C ILE A 297 -15.90 -8.91 -0.08
N GLU A 298 -15.73 -8.04 -1.07
CA GLU A 298 -15.38 -8.46 -2.42
C GLU A 298 -13.89 -8.30 -2.65
N ILE A 299 -13.24 -9.35 -3.14
CA ILE A 299 -11.82 -9.42 -3.43
C ILE A 299 -11.66 -9.63 -4.93
N GLU A 300 -11.05 -8.67 -5.61
CA GLU A 300 -10.78 -8.74 -7.05
C GLU A 300 -9.28 -8.76 -7.27
N HIS A 301 -8.76 -9.92 -7.66
CA HIS A 301 -7.37 -10.05 -8.04
C HIS A 301 -7.14 -9.42 -9.41
N GLY A 302 -6.16 -8.52 -9.49
CA GLY A 302 -5.76 -7.88 -10.74
C GLY A 302 -4.60 -8.63 -11.38
N LEU A 303 -3.47 -7.95 -11.51
CA LEU A 303 -2.26 -8.51 -12.10
C LEU A 303 -1.48 -9.31 -11.06
N HIS A 304 -0.94 -10.46 -11.46
CA HIS A 304 -0.01 -11.23 -10.66
C HIS A 304 1.10 -11.86 -11.52
N GLY A 305 2.31 -11.93 -10.97
CA GLY A 305 3.42 -12.71 -11.55
C GLY A 305 3.26 -14.22 -11.32
N GLU A 306 4.35 -14.96 -11.50
CA GLU A 306 4.40 -16.38 -11.12
C GLU A 306 4.33 -16.53 -9.59
N PHE A 307 3.69 -17.60 -9.11
CA PHE A 307 3.55 -17.86 -7.68
C PHE A 307 4.73 -18.62 -7.09
N VAL A 308 5.13 -18.28 -5.86
CA VAL A 308 6.24 -18.93 -5.15
C VAL A 308 5.71 -19.70 -3.95
N GLN A 309 5.84 -21.03 -3.97
CA GLN A 309 5.32 -21.89 -2.89
C GLN A 309 6.15 -21.85 -1.60
N ASP A 310 7.40 -21.42 -1.65
CA ASP A 310 8.29 -21.34 -0.49
C ASP A 310 8.04 -20.03 0.29
N SER A 311 7.11 -20.05 1.25
CA SER A 311 6.93 -18.93 2.19
C SER A 311 7.63 -19.18 3.53
N THR A 312 8.19 -18.11 4.10
CA THR A 312 8.74 -18.10 5.46
C THR A 312 7.76 -17.58 6.51
N PHE A 313 6.58 -17.10 6.08
CA PHE A 313 5.53 -16.61 6.97
C PHE A 313 4.80 -17.77 7.64
N LEU A 314 4.68 -17.71 8.96
CA LEU A 314 3.77 -18.56 9.71
C LEU A 314 2.36 -18.00 9.58
N LEU A 315 1.48 -18.75 8.92
CA LEU A 315 0.09 -18.38 8.76
C LEU A 315 -0.75 -18.92 9.93
N PRO A 316 -1.78 -18.17 10.37
CA PRO A 316 -2.77 -18.69 11.31
C PRO A 316 -3.49 -19.94 10.77
N GLU A 317 -4.02 -20.78 11.66
CA GLU A 317 -4.80 -21.97 11.24
C GLU A 317 -6.14 -21.60 10.58
N ASN A 318 -6.67 -20.41 10.88
CA ASN A 318 -7.93 -19.89 10.37
C ASN A 318 -7.72 -19.03 9.10
N THR A 319 -6.75 -19.33 8.25
CA THR A 319 -6.71 -18.69 6.93
C THR A 319 -7.71 -19.32 5.96
N PHE A 320 -8.03 -18.58 4.91
CA PHE A 320 -8.72 -19.08 3.72
C PHE A 320 -7.99 -18.64 2.47
N ASN A 321 -8.07 -19.48 1.43
CA ASN A 321 -7.39 -19.24 0.16
C ASN A 321 -8.25 -18.41 -0.79
N ALA A 322 -7.60 -17.94 -1.87
CA ALA A 322 -8.21 -17.20 -2.97
C ALA A 322 -9.01 -18.05 -3.97
N SER A 323 -9.20 -19.36 -3.72
CA SER A 323 -9.73 -20.28 -4.73
C SER A 323 -11.26 -20.40 -4.72
N ALA A 324 -11.92 -19.91 -3.68
CA ALA A 324 -13.37 -19.98 -3.56
C ALA A 324 -14.02 -18.70 -4.09
N GLU A 325 -14.94 -18.83 -5.05
CA GLU A 325 -15.74 -17.71 -5.55
C GLU A 325 -16.59 -17.08 -4.46
N ASN A 326 -17.18 -17.90 -3.59
CA ASN A 326 -18.03 -17.43 -2.48
C ASN A 326 -17.72 -18.20 -1.21
N ARG A 327 -17.70 -17.50 -0.07
CA ARG A 327 -17.53 -18.08 1.26
C ARG A 327 -18.34 -17.28 2.28
N MET A 328 -19.00 -17.99 3.19
CA MET A 328 -19.56 -17.36 4.38
C MET A 328 -18.62 -17.55 5.57
N ILE A 329 -18.32 -16.45 6.25
CA ILE A 329 -17.62 -16.46 7.55
C ILE A 329 -18.55 -15.88 8.62
N GLN A 330 -18.34 -16.31 9.85
CA GLN A 330 -19.10 -15.83 11.00
C GLN A 330 -18.16 -15.21 12.02
N ILE A 331 -18.44 -14.00 12.46
CA ILE A 331 -17.81 -13.37 13.61
C ILE A 331 -18.72 -13.59 14.82
N GLN A 332 -18.19 -14.13 15.91
CA GLN A 332 -18.96 -14.47 17.10
C GLN A 332 -18.24 -14.08 18.40
N GLY A 333 -19.02 -13.67 19.40
CA GLY A 333 -18.53 -13.48 20.77
C GLY A 333 -19.51 -12.72 21.67
N ASN A 334 -19.57 -13.07 22.97
CA ASN A 334 -20.48 -12.47 23.96
C ASN A 334 -21.95 -12.36 23.52
N GLY A 335 -22.45 -13.35 22.78
CA GLY A 335 -23.84 -13.37 22.30
C GLY A 335 -24.10 -12.54 21.04
N VAL A 336 -23.07 -11.91 20.48
CA VAL A 336 -23.10 -11.25 19.18
C VAL A 336 -22.70 -12.25 18.10
N GLU A 337 -23.42 -12.22 16.98
CA GLU A 337 -23.13 -12.98 15.79
C GLU A 337 -23.32 -12.11 14.55
N LYS A 338 -22.33 -12.12 13.65
CA LYS A 338 -22.36 -11.42 12.38
C LYS A 338 -21.87 -12.34 11.27
N SER A 339 -22.67 -12.52 10.25
CA SER A 339 -22.24 -13.20 9.03
C SER A 339 -21.65 -12.20 8.06
N ILE A 340 -20.51 -12.55 7.45
CA ILE A 340 -19.89 -11.80 6.36
C ILE A 340 -19.80 -12.72 5.15
N GLU A 341 -20.26 -12.24 4.01
CA GLU A 341 -20.07 -12.90 2.72
C GLU A 341 -18.73 -12.44 2.12
N ILE A 342 -17.88 -13.39 1.74
CA ILE A 342 -16.66 -13.14 0.99
C ILE A 342 -16.91 -13.55 -0.45
N ARG A 343 -16.76 -12.62 -1.39
CA ARG A 343 -16.86 -12.87 -2.84
C ARG A 343 -15.50 -12.65 -3.48
N THR A 344 -14.99 -13.64 -4.19
CA THR A 344 -13.72 -13.53 -4.91
C THR A 344 -13.99 -13.46 -6.42
N CYS A 345 -13.68 -12.30 -7.01
CA CYS A 345 -13.67 -12.10 -8.45
C CYS A 345 -12.34 -12.60 -9.02
N ASN A 346 -12.39 -13.43 -10.06
CA ASN A 346 -11.23 -14.12 -10.64
C ASN A 346 -10.47 -14.98 -9.61
N PRO A 347 -11.12 -16.01 -9.03
CA PRO A 347 -10.49 -16.85 -8.01
C PRO A 347 -9.20 -17.48 -8.54
N ILE A 348 -8.20 -17.56 -7.67
CA ILE A 348 -6.88 -18.11 -7.99
C ILE A 348 -6.76 -19.44 -7.26
N GLU A 349 -6.64 -20.53 -8.02
CA GLU A 349 -6.40 -21.88 -7.49
C GLU A 349 -4.95 -22.05 -7.04
N ASN A 350 -4.53 -21.30 -6.01
CA ASN A 350 -3.21 -21.40 -5.40
C ASN A 350 -3.27 -21.13 -3.89
N SER A 351 -2.40 -21.80 -3.13
CA SER A 351 -2.21 -21.58 -1.70
C SER A 351 -1.31 -20.38 -1.37
N THR A 352 -0.67 -19.74 -2.34
CA THR A 352 0.27 -18.62 -2.14
C THR A 352 -0.41 -17.28 -1.88
N ILE A 353 -1.74 -17.20 -2.01
CA ILE A 353 -2.55 -16.07 -1.58
C ILE A 353 -3.50 -16.57 -0.51
N GLN A 354 -3.41 -15.98 0.68
CA GLN A 354 -4.19 -16.38 1.85
C GLN A 354 -4.75 -15.14 2.54
N TYR A 355 -5.93 -15.28 3.12
CA TYR A 355 -6.64 -14.24 3.84
C TYR A 355 -7.09 -14.74 5.21
N TRP A 356 -7.23 -13.83 6.16
CA TRP A 356 -7.88 -14.08 7.44
C TRP A 356 -8.39 -12.78 8.05
N LEU A 357 -9.30 -12.87 9.01
CA LEU A 357 -9.67 -11.75 9.86
C LEU A 357 -8.91 -11.78 11.19
N SER A 358 -8.57 -10.61 11.71
CA SER A 358 -8.02 -10.46 13.08
C SER A 358 -8.35 -9.09 13.68
N ASP A 359 -7.98 -8.96 14.96
CA ASP A 359 -8.14 -7.74 15.77
C ASP A 359 -9.61 -7.28 15.77
N LEU A 360 -10.51 -8.26 15.91
CA LEU A 360 -11.94 -8.05 15.84
C LEU A 360 -12.42 -7.37 17.13
N ASN A 361 -12.98 -6.18 17.01
CA ASN A 361 -13.59 -5.44 18.09
C ASN A 361 -15.10 -5.33 17.88
N TYR A 362 -15.88 -5.42 18.96
CA TYR A 362 -17.28 -5.06 18.95
C TYR A 362 -17.55 -3.87 19.89
N ASP A 363 -18.10 -2.81 19.31
CA ASP A 363 -18.60 -1.63 20.00
C ASP A 363 -20.12 -1.75 20.16
N GLU A 364 -20.54 -2.12 21.36
CA GLU A 364 -21.96 -2.30 21.71
C GLU A 364 -22.74 -0.98 21.66
N ALA A 365 -22.11 0.15 21.99
CA ALA A 365 -22.81 1.43 22.04
C ALA A 365 -23.21 1.90 20.64
N ASN A 366 -22.30 1.70 19.68
CA ASN A 366 -22.50 2.12 18.28
C ASN A 366 -22.98 0.98 17.38
N GLN A 367 -23.06 -0.25 17.88
CA GLN A 367 -23.41 -1.46 17.12
C GLN A 367 -22.48 -1.68 15.92
N VAL A 368 -21.16 -1.54 16.14
CA VAL A 368 -20.13 -1.64 15.10
C VAL A 368 -19.21 -2.82 15.38
N ILE A 369 -18.90 -3.59 14.33
CA ILE A 369 -17.76 -4.51 14.30
C ILE A 369 -16.66 -3.88 13.46
N SER A 370 -15.45 -3.81 14.00
CA SER A 370 -14.26 -3.36 13.29
C SER A 370 -13.15 -4.40 13.39
N GLY A 371 -12.22 -4.37 12.43
CA GLY A 371 -11.03 -5.21 12.47
C GLY A 371 -10.27 -5.16 11.17
N ASN A 372 -9.47 -6.19 10.93
CA ASN A 372 -8.55 -6.25 9.80
C ASN A 372 -8.81 -7.47 8.93
N LEU A 373 -8.91 -7.27 7.61
CA LEU A 373 -8.70 -8.32 6.64
C LEU A 373 -7.20 -8.37 6.33
N PHE A 374 -6.53 -9.40 6.80
CA PHE A 374 -5.15 -9.64 6.44
C PHE A 374 -5.07 -10.37 5.10
N MET A 375 -4.13 -9.93 4.28
CA MET A 375 -3.76 -10.58 3.03
C MET A 375 -2.29 -10.96 3.09
N PHE A 376 -2.02 -12.23 2.85
CA PHE A 376 -0.70 -12.77 2.59
C PHE A 376 -0.54 -13.08 1.10
N VAL A 377 0.59 -12.72 0.53
CA VAL A 377 0.91 -13.00 -0.87
C VAL A 377 2.36 -13.47 -1.04
N SER A 378 2.55 -14.45 -1.92
CA SER A 378 3.85 -14.92 -2.38
C SER A 378 3.90 -15.02 -3.90
N VAL A 379 4.56 -14.05 -4.54
CA VAL A 379 4.67 -13.88 -6.00
C VAL A 379 6.10 -13.55 -6.41
N MET A 380 6.45 -13.81 -7.67
CA MET A 380 7.78 -13.54 -8.20
C MET A 380 8.00 -12.05 -8.50
N ASP A 381 7.00 -11.32 -9.01
CA ASP A 381 7.23 -10.01 -9.64
C ASP A 381 6.26 -8.90 -9.23
N VAL A 382 4.97 -9.14 -9.32
CA VAL A 382 3.96 -8.12 -9.05
C VAL A 382 2.72 -8.80 -8.54
N TYR A 383 1.99 -8.12 -7.68
CA TYR A 383 0.65 -8.52 -7.30
C TYR A 383 -0.19 -7.28 -7.04
N THR A 384 -1.41 -7.26 -7.57
CA THR A 384 -2.37 -6.18 -7.34
C THR A 384 -3.71 -6.76 -6.93
N VAL A 385 -4.39 -6.10 -6.01
CA VAL A 385 -5.74 -6.48 -5.58
C VAL A 385 -6.58 -5.23 -5.34
N THR A 386 -7.87 -5.36 -5.65
CA THR A 386 -8.90 -4.43 -5.19
C THR A 386 -9.76 -5.14 -4.17
N VAL A 387 -9.97 -4.53 -3.00
CA VAL A 387 -10.82 -5.07 -1.94
C VAL A 387 -11.93 -4.08 -1.64
N ARG A 388 -13.19 -4.53 -1.74
CA ARG A 388 -14.38 -3.72 -1.48
C ARG A 388 -15.08 -4.21 -0.22
N PHE A 389 -15.28 -3.33 0.73
CA PHE A 389 -16.14 -3.55 1.89
C PHE A 389 -17.47 -2.88 1.63
N ILE A 390 -18.54 -3.67 1.57
CA ILE A 390 -19.88 -3.25 1.18
C ILE A 390 -20.82 -3.43 2.37
N ASN A 391 -21.54 -2.36 2.69
CA ASN A 391 -22.64 -2.34 3.65
C ASN A 391 -23.95 -2.20 2.87
N GLU A 392 -24.81 -3.22 2.90
CA GLU A 392 -26.11 -3.25 2.17
C GLU A 392 -27.35 -3.33 3.06
#